data_AF-A0A2S8BPQ9-F1
#
_entry.id   AF-A0A2S8BPQ9-F1
#
_cell.length_a   1.000
_cell.length_b   1.000
_cell.length_c   1.000
_cell.angle_alpha   90.00
_cell.angle_beta   90.00
_cell.angle_gamma   90.00
#
_symmetry.space_group_name_H-M   'P 1'
#
loop_
_entity.id
_entity.type
_entity.pdbx_description
1 polymer ?
#
loop_
_entity_poly.entity_id
_entity_poly.type
_entity_poly.pdbx_seq_one_letter_code
_entity_poly.pdbx_strand_id
1 'polypeptide(L)' 'MLADREPPLVAAENVVPLYRRNELPERQLLAINEVAGVLDTAALVDMRRRVADGADPQAVADGWLAEHPLGR' A
#
# COMPACT_ATOMS: atom_id res chain seq x y z
N MET A 1 -18.06 -12.40 -1.01
CA MET A 1 -17.67 -11.01 -0.67
C MET A 1 -18.92 -10.16 -0.72
N LEU A 2 -19.18 -9.37 0.32
CA LEU A 2 -20.26 -8.38 0.29
C LEU A 2 -19.74 -7.16 -0.48
N ALA A 3 -20.55 -6.62 -1.39
CA ALA A 3 -20.28 -5.36 -2.08
C ALA A 3 -21.24 -4.30 -1.57
N ASP A 4 -20.75 -3.07 -1.40
CA ASP A 4 -21.63 -1.93 -1.15
C ASP A 4 -22.54 -1.72 -2.38
N ARG A 5 -23.80 -1.33 -2.12
CA ARG A 5 -24.82 -1.19 -3.15
C ARG A 5 -24.96 0.27 -3.55
N GLU A 6 -25.61 0.54 -4.69
CA GLU A 6 -25.96 1.91 -5.06
C GLU A 6 -27.29 2.31 -4.39
N PRO A 7 -27.37 3.47 -3.69
CA PRO A 7 -26.28 4.42 -3.42
C PRO A 7 -25.32 3.93 -2.32
N PRO A 8 -24.01 4.28 -2.38
CA PRO A 8 -23.01 3.81 -1.44
C PRO A 8 -23.34 4.26 -0.02
N LEU A 9 -23.25 3.33 0.93
CA LEU A 9 -23.46 3.56 2.35
C LEU A 9 -22.15 3.84 3.09
N VAL A 10 -21.01 3.41 2.53
CA VAL A 10 -19.68 3.57 3.12
C VAL A 10 -18.79 4.42 2.21
N ALA A 11 -18.11 5.41 2.79
CA ALA A 11 -17.14 6.22 2.07
C ALA A 11 -15.87 5.41 1.73
N ALA A 12 -15.28 5.66 0.57
CA ALA A 12 -14.00 5.07 0.22
C ALA A 12 -12.87 5.67 1.09
N GLU A 13 -12.10 4.81 1.74
CA GLU A 13 -10.96 5.18 2.57
C GLU A 13 -9.65 4.83 1.86
N ASN A 14 -9.20 5.70 0.97
CA ASN A 14 -7.97 5.48 0.21
C ASN A 14 -6.74 5.80 1.05
N VAL A 15 -5.76 4.90 1.05
CA VAL A 15 -4.44 5.15 1.64
C VAL A 15 -3.60 5.96 0.66
N VAL A 16 -3.11 7.11 1.10
CA VAL A 16 -2.27 8.00 0.28
C VAL A 16 -0.98 8.34 1.03
N PRO A 17 0.20 8.24 0.38
CA PRO A 17 1.45 8.67 0.99
C PRO A 17 1.47 10.19 1.13
N LEU A 18 1.88 10.66 2.31
CA LEU A 18 2.11 12.07 2.59
C LEU A 18 3.59 12.29 2.89
N TYR A 19 4.18 13.30 2.29
CA TYR A 19 5.57 13.69 2.51
C TYR A 19 5.70 15.19 2.62
N ARG A 20 6.73 15.65 3.32
CA ARG A 20 7.06 17.07 3.41
C ARG A 20 7.67 17.53 2.09
N ARG A 21 7.22 18.70 1.63
CA ARG A 21 7.79 19.35 0.43
C ARG A 21 9.29 19.60 0.63
N ASN A 22 10.08 19.28 -0.40
CA ASN A 22 11.54 19.42 -0.44
C ASN A 22 12.31 18.49 0.53
N GLU A 23 11.66 17.49 1.13
CA GLU A 23 12.33 16.53 2.03
C GLU A 23 12.87 15.32 1.25
N LEU A 24 12.17 14.92 0.20
CA LEU A 24 12.50 13.73 -0.59
C LEU A 24 13.11 14.13 -1.95
N PRO A 25 14.25 13.51 -2.34
CA PRO A 25 14.75 13.58 -3.71
C PRO A 25 13.75 12.97 -4.71
N GLU A 26 13.83 13.41 -5.97
CA GLU A 26 12.94 12.97 -7.06
C GLU A 26 12.83 11.45 -7.16
N ARG A 27 13.94 10.71 -7.09
CA ARG A 27 13.93 9.23 -7.17
C ARG A 27 13.12 8.58 -6.05
N GLN A 28 13.17 9.14 -4.83
CA GLN A 28 12.41 8.61 -3.70
C GLN A 28 10.92 8.92 -3.84
N LEU A 29 10.59 10.10 -4.38
CA LEU A 29 9.22 10.51 -4.66
C LEU A 29 8.59 9.62 -5.75
N LEU A 30 9.33 9.29 -6.80
CA LEU A 30 8.89 8.33 -7.82
C LEU A 30 8.62 6.95 -7.22
N ALA A 31 9.56 6.42 -6.43
CA ALA A 31 9.40 5.12 -5.79
C ALA A 31 8.16 5.05 -4.88
N ILE A 32 7.89 6.09 -4.08
CA ILE A 32 6.69 6.15 -3.22
C ILE A 32 5.40 6.19 -4.05
N ASN A 33 5.39 6.95 -5.15
CA ASN A 33 4.22 7.02 -6.03
C ASN A 33 3.98 5.69 -6.77
N GLU A 34 5.04 4.97 -7.14
CA GLU A 34 4.92 3.63 -7.73
C GLU A 34 4.27 2.65 -6.76
N VAL A 35 4.71 2.61 -5.49
CA VAL A 35 4.06 1.78 -4.45
C VAL A 35 2.58 2.12 -4.33
N ALA A 36 2.24 3.41 -4.27
CA ALA A 36 0.85 3.85 -4.18
C ALA A 36 -0.01 3.46 -5.40
N GLY A 37 0.62 3.28 -6.57
CA GLY A 37 -0.05 2.84 -7.78
C GLY A 37 -0.26 1.33 -7.90
N VAL A 38 0.58 0.52 -7.26
CA VAL A 38 0.56 -0.95 -7.42
C VAL A 38 0.06 -1.71 -6.19
N LEU A 39 0.05 -1.09 -5.01
CA LEU A 39 -0.47 -1.72 -3.79
C LEU A 39 -2.01 -1.74 -3.83
N ASP A 40 -2.58 -2.88 -4.19
CA ASP A 40 -4.03 -3.07 -4.24
C ASP A 40 -4.62 -3.54 -2.90
N THR A 41 -5.96 -3.56 -2.83
CA THR A 41 -6.70 -4.00 -1.65
C THR A 41 -6.42 -5.45 -1.27
N ALA A 42 -6.20 -6.34 -2.24
CA ALA A 42 -5.98 -7.76 -1.96
C ALA A 42 -4.61 -7.97 -1.29
N ALA A 43 -3.56 -7.35 -1.83
CA ALA A 43 -2.23 -7.34 -1.26
C ALA A 43 -2.23 -6.73 0.15
N LEU A 44 -2.87 -5.57 0.34
CA LEU A 44 -2.93 -4.93 1.66
C LEU A 44 -3.68 -5.79 2.69
N VAL A 45 -4.75 -6.49 2.28
CA VAL A 45 -5.48 -7.43 3.16
C VAL A 45 -4.61 -8.61 3.56
N ASP A 46 -3.86 -9.20 2.62
CA ASP A 46 -2.93 -10.30 2.93
C ASP A 46 -1.82 -9.85 3.89
N MET A 47 -1.16 -8.73 3.59
CA MET A 47 -0.11 -8.16 4.45
C MET A 47 -0.62 -7.90 5.86
N ARG A 48 -1.80 -7.26 5.99
CA ARG A 48 -2.43 -7.00 7.30
C ARG A 48 -2.76 -8.29 8.05
N ARG A 49 -3.24 -9.32 7.34
CA ARG A 49 -3.53 -10.62 7.95
C ARG A 49 -2.26 -11.27 8.49
N ARG A 50 -1.19 -11.31 7.71
CA ARG A 50 0.11 -11.88 8.14
C ARG A 50 0.63 -11.22 9.41
N VAL A 51 0.53 -9.89 9.48
CA VAL A 51 0.91 -9.14 10.69
C VAL A 51 0.01 -9.47 11.87
N ALA A 52 -1.31 -9.56 11.66
CA ALA A 52 -2.26 -9.96 12.71
C ALA A 52 -1.99 -11.39 13.22
N ASP A 53 -1.51 -12.28 12.35
CA ASP A 53 -1.10 -13.65 12.68
C ASP A 53 0.31 -13.73 13.33
N GLY A 54 0.97 -12.58 13.58
CA GLY A 54 2.21 -12.46 14.34
C GLY A 54 3.48 -12.32 13.50
N ALA A 55 3.38 -12.17 12.18
CA ALA A 55 4.55 -11.89 11.35
C ALA A 55 5.11 -10.49 11.65
N ASP A 56 6.44 -10.35 11.54
CA ASP A 56 7.10 -9.04 11.63
C ASP A 56 6.63 -8.12 10.48
N PRO A 57 6.08 -6.92 10.77
CA PRO A 57 5.62 -6.00 9.73
C PRO A 57 6.70 -5.61 8.72
N GLN A 58 7.96 -5.48 9.16
CA GLN A 58 9.03 -5.11 8.24
C GLN A 58 9.35 -6.25 7.27
N ALA A 59 9.50 -7.49 7.75
CA ALA A 59 9.66 -8.64 6.88
C ALA A 59 8.51 -8.84 5.88
N VAL A 60 7.27 -8.52 6.28
CA VAL A 60 6.10 -8.56 5.37
C VAL A 60 6.22 -7.51 4.27
N ALA A 61 6.58 -6.27 4.63
CA ALA A 61 6.76 -5.18 3.68
C ALA A 61 7.94 -5.44 2.72
N ASP A 62 9.08 -5.87 3.24
CA ASP A 62 10.27 -6.18 2.43
C ASP A 62 10.01 -7.33 1.45
N GLY A 63 9.29 -8.38 1.89
CA GLY A 63 8.88 -9.47 1.03
C GLY A 63 7.98 -9.01 -0.12
N TRP A 64 6.99 -8.17 0.17
CA TRP A 64 6.13 -7.61 -0.88
C TRP A 64 6.92 -6.72 -1.85
N LEU A 65 7.81 -5.85 -1.35
CA LEU A 65 8.65 -5.01 -2.21
C LEU A 65 9.60 -5.82 -3.11
N ALA A 66 10.09 -6.97 -2.63
CA ALA A 66 10.92 -7.87 -3.44
C ALA A 66 10.14 -8.54 -4.58
N GLU A 67 8.87 -8.86 -4.36
CA GLU A 67 7.96 -9.40 -5.38
C GLU A 67 7.47 -8.32 -6.36
N HIS A 68 7.50 -7.05 -5.95
CA HIS A 68 7.04 -5.89 -6.70
C HIS A 68 8.17 -4.85 -6.91
N PRO A 69 9.21 -5.16 -7.70
CA PRO A 69 10.37 -4.28 -7.85
C PRO A 69 10.01 -2.93 -8.50
N LEU A 70 10.47 -1.85 -7.88
CA LEU A 70 10.23 -0.45 -8.25
C LEU A 70 11.35 0.10 -9.16
N GLY A 71 11.06 1.15 -9.93
CA GLY A 71 12.06 1.98 -10.62
C GLY A 71 12.68 1.36 -11.88
N ARG A 72 11.87 0.72 -12.72
CA ARG A 72 12.26 0.30 -14.08
C ARG A 72 12.18 1.43 -15.10
#